data_AF-U6JY04-F1
#
_entry.id   AF-U6JY04-F1
#
_cell.length_a   1.000
_cell.length_b   1.000
_cell.length_c   1.000
_cell.angle_alpha   90.00
_cell.angle_beta   90.00
_cell.angle_gamma   90.00
#
_symmetry.space_group_name_H-M   'P 1'
#
loop_
_entity.id
_entity.type
_entity.pdbx_description
1 polymer ?
#
loop_
_entity_poly.entity_id
_entity_poly.type
_entity_poly.pdbx_seq_one_letter_code
_entity_poly.pdbx_strand_id
1 'polypeptide(L)'
;MLRCRSCIAKSSETSRGSEEPQGAPATANAVKDEGSITKGDTVSPPAEGQVAPVPGSHGSSPHPSADAAGSPPAHQESASLGRDPRSQSKQKNTDPSQIRKTLNSTEKRGGTRALVEKTREAFLLQMAIDTRKAEILKLHDRAAEKSEAVRKAESMLTRDAQKFDEFLRSSDAAAHEAIRKADEAARVSQEKATAVRQLRQKLDATKARAASNREKVQEYSRYRAFLTHITPQDWLKDQEELSKERVQQQKQQWVQSQLQQQQLQYAADLEGIDDELREKLQELERKKSRGVKASAGPRKELEERAEKKKKQLSRRLKTAAEFENMFDGRWIVMLDWDITGLAQRFLEELEAMEKRFANTRAEMGARLEGLEAVIAQLQQQLQQQRAKCMQHREELASQEQESDASAALQKLTVHVSAIHAACGFESNRSALICPACRRKEASADCLRMLEQIEARLDSHLAALAKHEGKNPSATSNKCSQ
;
A
#
# COMPACT_ATOMS: atom_id res chain seq x y z
N MET A 1 -27.22 -74.02 4.11
CA MET A 1 -28.53 -73.84 3.45
C MET A 1 -28.38 -72.68 2.46
N LEU A 2 -29.02 -72.74 1.26
CA LEU A 2 -29.18 -71.64 0.25
C LEU A 2 -27.95 -70.72 0.01
N ARG A 3 -27.08 -70.82 -1.01
CA ARG A 3 -27.06 -71.34 -2.41
C ARG A 3 -27.74 -70.47 -3.50
N CYS A 4 -27.00 -70.30 -4.62
CA CYS A 4 -27.28 -69.63 -5.92
C CYS A 4 -26.97 -68.11 -5.99
N ARG A 5 -26.05 -67.63 -6.86
CA ARG A 5 -26.02 -67.57 -8.37
C ARG A 5 -26.98 -66.48 -8.92
N SER A 6 -26.65 -65.66 -9.92
CA SER A 6 -25.73 -65.86 -11.06
C SER A 6 -25.15 -64.54 -11.63
N CYS A 7 -24.02 -64.63 -12.33
CA CYS A 7 -23.58 -63.65 -13.33
C CYS A 7 -24.37 -63.83 -14.64
N ILE A 8 -24.51 -62.78 -15.47
CA ILE A 8 -24.58 -62.87 -16.94
C ILE A 8 -23.80 -61.70 -17.55
N ALA A 9 -23.03 -62.00 -18.60
CA ALA A 9 -22.35 -61.04 -19.48
C ALA A 9 -22.69 -61.36 -20.95
N LYS A 10 -22.58 -60.36 -21.84
CA LYS A 10 -22.34 -60.38 -23.32
C LYS A 10 -22.68 -58.97 -23.85
N SER A 11 -21.88 -58.30 -24.71
CA SER A 11 -21.54 -58.61 -26.12
C SER A 11 -22.79 -58.56 -27.02
N SER A 12 -22.81 -57.94 -28.20
CA SER A 12 -21.75 -57.63 -29.18
C SER A 12 -22.21 -56.60 -30.25
N GLU A 13 -21.27 -56.01 -31.00
CA GLU A 13 -21.20 -55.75 -32.48
C GLU A 13 -22.51 -55.52 -33.29
N THR A 14 -22.62 -54.74 -34.37
CA THR A 14 -21.78 -54.50 -35.59
C THR A 14 -22.53 -53.39 -36.41
N SER A 15 -21.96 -52.39 -37.13
CA SER A 15 -21.07 -52.33 -38.31
C SER A 15 -21.78 -51.86 -39.60
N ARG A 16 -21.06 -51.08 -40.45
CA ARG A 16 -21.36 -50.56 -41.82
C ARG A 16 -22.50 -49.53 -41.99
N GLY A 17 -22.41 -48.54 -42.89
CA GLY A 17 -21.24 -48.06 -43.68
C GLY A 17 -21.62 -47.33 -45.00
N SER A 18 -20.81 -46.33 -45.38
CA SER A 18 -20.68 -45.75 -46.74
C SER A 18 -21.88 -44.91 -47.27
N GLU A 19 -21.80 -43.96 -48.23
CA GLU A 19 -20.76 -43.51 -49.19
C GLU A 19 -20.70 -41.95 -49.35
N GLU A 20 -19.64 -41.47 -50.03
CA GLU A 20 -19.45 -40.11 -50.61
C GLU A 20 -20.25 -39.97 -51.95
N PRO A 21 -20.24 -38.87 -52.78
CA PRO A 21 -19.07 -38.03 -53.14
C PRO A 21 -19.25 -36.52 -53.48
N GLN A 22 -18.11 -35.79 -53.43
CA GLN A 22 -17.63 -34.73 -54.35
C GLN A 22 -18.39 -33.40 -54.61
N GLY A 23 -17.61 -32.29 -54.66
CA GLY A 23 -17.98 -31.06 -55.38
C GLY A 23 -17.20 -29.78 -54.98
N ALA A 24 -16.05 -29.51 -55.62
CA ALA A 24 -15.36 -28.19 -55.56
C ALA A 24 -15.66 -27.37 -56.85
N PRO A 25 -15.43 -26.03 -56.88
CA PRO A 25 -14.08 -25.56 -57.25
C PRO A 25 -13.60 -24.23 -56.60
N ALA A 26 -12.34 -23.90 -56.91
CA ALA A 26 -11.49 -22.86 -56.33
C ALA A 26 -11.80 -21.38 -56.66
N THR A 27 -11.24 -20.48 -55.84
CA THR A 27 -10.44 -19.28 -56.25
C THR A 27 -9.70 -18.78 -55.00
N ALA A 28 -8.38 -18.94 -54.86
CA ALA A 28 -7.33 -18.12 -55.44
C ALA A 28 -7.27 -16.68 -54.91
N ASN A 29 -6.42 -16.44 -53.91
CA ASN A 29 -5.31 -15.49 -54.06
C ASN A 29 -4.22 -15.72 -53.01
N ALA A 30 -2.96 -15.59 -53.44
CA ALA A 30 -1.78 -15.83 -52.62
C ALA A 30 -0.91 -14.56 -52.57
N VAL A 31 -0.33 -14.27 -51.41
CA VAL A 31 0.82 -13.37 -51.28
C VAL A 31 1.86 -14.02 -50.35
N LYS A 32 2.85 -14.62 -51.00
CA LYS A 32 4.25 -14.87 -50.58
C LYS A 32 4.97 -13.56 -50.17
N ASP A 33 6.19 -13.46 -49.64
CA ASP A 33 7.27 -14.27 -49.03
C ASP A 33 8.21 -13.19 -48.37
N GLU A 34 9.14 -13.39 -47.42
CA GLU A 34 9.67 -14.54 -46.69
C GLU A 34 10.33 -14.03 -45.37
N GLY A 35 10.46 -14.89 -44.35
CA GLY A 35 11.70 -14.94 -43.53
C GLY A 35 11.73 -14.16 -42.19
N SER A 36 12.47 -14.61 -41.17
CA SER A 36 13.28 -15.83 -41.07
C SER A 36 13.60 -16.19 -39.59
N ILE A 37 13.33 -17.46 -39.22
CA ILE A 37 14.21 -18.43 -38.49
C ILE A 37 15.16 -17.84 -37.43
N THR A 38 15.08 -18.20 -36.13
CA THR A 38 15.61 -19.46 -35.52
C THR A 38 14.83 -19.83 -34.23
N LYS A 39 14.31 -21.07 -34.06
CA LYS A 39 14.92 -22.24 -33.36
C LYS A 39 15.47 -21.91 -31.96
N GLY A 40 15.04 -22.49 -30.84
CA GLY A 40 14.90 -23.92 -30.46
C GLY A 40 15.84 -24.14 -29.25
N ASP A 41 15.62 -24.94 -28.19
CA ASP A 41 14.75 -26.09 -27.89
C ASP A 41 14.43 -26.10 -26.36
N THR A 42 13.24 -26.49 -25.88
CA THR A 42 12.76 -27.86 -25.56
C THR A 42 13.49 -28.56 -24.39
N VAL A 43 12.78 -28.84 -23.27
CA VAL A 43 12.73 -30.12 -22.50
C VAL A 43 11.84 -29.98 -21.23
N SER A 44 11.20 -31.08 -20.83
CA SER A 44 10.08 -31.19 -19.87
C SER A 44 10.48 -31.57 -18.41
N PRO A 45 9.58 -31.47 -17.40
CA PRO A 45 9.83 -31.83 -15.99
C PRO A 45 9.53 -33.33 -15.71
N PRO A 46 9.81 -33.90 -14.51
CA PRO A 46 8.80 -33.92 -13.42
C PRO A 46 9.36 -34.04 -11.95
N ALA A 47 8.48 -33.94 -10.93
CA ALA A 47 8.36 -34.92 -9.81
C ALA A 47 7.47 -34.42 -8.62
N GLU A 48 6.49 -35.25 -8.22
CA GLU A 48 5.89 -35.31 -6.87
C GLU A 48 6.74 -36.32 -6.03
N GLY A 49 6.72 -36.45 -4.69
CA GLY A 49 6.02 -35.83 -3.56
C GLY A 49 6.02 -36.83 -2.37
N GLN A 50 5.99 -36.40 -1.08
CA GLN A 50 5.61 -37.25 0.08
C GLN A 50 5.42 -36.49 1.40
N VAL A 51 4.89 -37.17 2.43
CA VAL A 51 4.18 -36.61 3.61
C VAL A 51 4.68 -37.23 4.93
N ALA A 52 4.60 -36.45 6.04
CA ALA A 52 4.33 -36.83 7.47
C ALA A 52 5.43 -36.43 8.53
N PRO A 53 5.19 -36.50 9.87
CA PRO A 53 4.42 -35.49 10.64
C PRO A 53 4.91 -35.12 12.10
N VAL A 54 4.54 -33.92 12.62
CA VAL A 54 4.19 -33.60 14.06
C VAL A 54 5.33 -33.68 15.13
N PRO A 55 5.24 -33.09 16.38
CA PRO A 55 4.46 -31.96 16.97
C PRO A 55 5.37 -30.72 17.27
N GLY A 56 4.98 -29.59 17.89
CA GLY A 56 3.73 -29.06 18.46
C GLY A 56 4.01 -28.07 19.62
N SER A 57 2.97 -27.40 20.16
CA SER A 57 2.93 -26.57 21.39
C SER A 57 3.05 -25.03 21.28
N HIS A 58 1.97 -24.37 21.74
CA HIS A 58 1.72 -23.01 22.28
C HIS A 58 2.76 -21.86 22.11
N GLY A 59 2.40 -20.58 21.96
CA GLY A 59 1.11 -19.88 22.07
C GLY A 59 1.27 -18.49 22.75
N SER A 60 0.31 -17.57 22.56
CA SER A 60 0.13 -16.25 23.23
C SER A 60 0.49 -14.97 22.42
N SER A 61 -0.22 -13.90 22.78
CA SER A 61 -0.30 -12.57 22.14
C SER A 61 0.07 -11.46 23.19
N PRO A 62 -0.13 -10.12 23.02
CA PRO A 62 1.02 -9.18 23.10
C PRO A 62 0.92 -8.02 24.13
N HIS A 63 1.99 -7.18 24.15
CA HIS A 63 2.13 -5.84 24.79
C HIS A 63 2.48 -5.77 26.30
N PRO A 64 2.95 -4.62 26.84
CA PRO A 64 4.11 -3.82 26.40
C PRO A 64 5.01 -3.28 27.55
N SER A 65 6.29 -2.94 27.30
CA SER A 65 7.19 -2.06 28.10
C SER A 65 8.42 -1.73 27.22
N ALA A 66 8.94 -0.51 27.07
CA ALA A 66 9.34 0.56 28.00
C ALA A 66 10.78 0.41 28.57
N ASP A 67 11.64 1.33 28.11
CA ASP A 67 12.88 1.88 28.68
C ASP A 67 14.23 1.12 28.82
N ALA A 68 15.27 1.89 28.47
CA ALA A 68 16.62 1.98 29.06
C ALA A 68 17.66 0.83 28.91
N ALA A 69 18.54 1.02 27.91
CA ALA A 69 20.00 1.13 28.03
C ALA A 69 20.82 0.17 28.95
N GLY A 70 21.77 -0.55 28.32
CA GLY A 70 23.18 -0.41 28.71
C GLY A 70 23.99 -1.65 29.15
N SER A 71 24.56 -2.37 28.16
CA SER A 71 25.89 -3.06 28.22
C SER A 71 26.09 -4.21 29.25
N PRO A 72 27.22 -4.98 29.25
CA PRO A 72 28.36 -5.04 28.31
C PRO A 72 28.68 -6.49 27.80
N PRO A 73 29.75 -6.67 27.01
CA PRO A 73 30.51 -7.91 26.96
C PRO A 73 31.92 -7.81 27.56
N ALA A 74 32.46 -9.00 27.82
CA ALA A 74 33.74 -9.33 28.43
C ALA A 74 35.01 -8.93 27.63
N HIS A 75 36.10 -8.71 28.37
CA HIS A 75 37.46 -9.29 28.26
C HIS A 75 38.00 -9.69 26.86
N GLN A 76 39.27 -9.51 26.48
CA GLN A 76 40.55 -9.28 27.19
C GLN A 76 41.55 -8.60 26.18
N GLU A 77 42.85 -8.34 26.38
CA GLU A 77 43.90 -8.69 27.37
C GLU A 77 45.11 -7.69 27.31
N SER A 78 46.20 -8.00 28.04
CA SER A 78 47.64 -7.88 27.74
C SER A 78 48.22 -6.70 26.90
N ALA A 79 49.32 -6.03 27.28
CA ALA A 79 50.31 -6.33 28.33
C ALA A 79 51.03 -5.09 28.91
N SER A 80 51.50 -5.28 30.14
CA SER A 80 52.49 -4.54 30.95
C SER A 80 53.51 -3.60 30.27
N LEU A 81 53.81 -2.48 30.95
CA LEU A 81 55.09 -2.29 31.69
C LEU A 81 54.99 -1.08 32.64
N GLY A 82 55.39 -1.25 33.90
CA GLY A 82 55.21 -0.22 34.95
C GLY A 82 56.43 0.69 35.17
N ARG A 83 56.19 1.85 35.80
CA ARG A 83 57.22 2.64 36.50
C ARG A 83 56.61 3.63 37.51
N ASP A 84 56.77 3.33 38.78
CA ASP A 84 56.79 4.27 39.90
C ASP A 84 58.22 4.86 40.06
N PRO A 85 58.48 5.87 40.93
CA PRO A 85 57.54 6.67 41.71
C PRO A 85 57.76 8.20 41.66
N ARG A 86 56.73 8.91 42.12
CA ARG A 86 56.73 10.14 42.95
C ARG A 86 58.10 10.78 43.27
N SER A 87 58.26 12.06 42.94
CA SER A 87 58.91 13.04 43.82
C SER A 87 58.44 14.47 43.55
N GLN A 88 57.93 15.13 44.59
CA GLN A 88 57.58 16.55 44.54
C GLN A 88 58.85 17.39 44.68
N SER A 89 59.08 18.36 43.80
CA SER A 89 60.08 19.41 44.01
C SER A 89 59.51 20.78 43.66
N LYS A 90 59.42 21.65 44.67
CA LYS A 90 58.97 23.04 44.58
C LYS A 90 59.61 23.77 43.40
N GLN A 91 58.80 24.26 42.46
CA GLN A 91 59.25 25.25 41.47
C GLN A 91 59.54 26.57 42.17
N LYS A 92 60.81 26.82 42.50
CA LYS A 92 61.30 28.19 42.74
C LYS A 92 61.38 28.88 41.38
N ASN A 93 60.49 29.85 41.17
CA ASN A 93 60.52 30.70 39.99
C ASN A 93 61.67 31.71 40.14
N THR A 94 62.83 31.43 39.54
CA THR A 94 63.99 32.33 39.53
C THR A 94 64.16 32.96 38.16
N ASP A 95 63.96 34.28 38.11
CA ASP A 95 64.16 35.13 36.94
C ASP A 95 65.56 34.91 36.29
N PRO A 96 65.64 34.62 34.98
CA PRO A 96 66.91 34.50 34.25
C PRO A 96 67.85 35.72 34.39
N SER A 97 67.32 36.90 34.70
CA SER A 97 68.10 38.13 34.89
C SER A 97 69.02 38.10 36.12
N GLN A 98 68.69 37.28 37.14
CA GLN A 98 69.45 37.17 38.39
C GLN A 98 70.72 36.34 38.20
N ILE A 99 70.68 35.26 37.40
CA ILE A 99 71.81 34.34 37.19
C ILE A 99 72.94 35.01 36.39
N ARG A 100 72.62 35.93 35.47
CA ARG A 100 73.65 36.71 34.75
C ARG A 100 74.37 37.73 35.64
N LYS A 101 73.77 38.20 36.75
CA LYS A 101 74.36 39.24 37.60
C LYS A 101 75.41 38.72 38.59
N THR A 102 75.36 37.44 38.97
CA THR A 102 76.26 36.87 40.00
C THR A 102 77.67 36.51 39.50
N LEU A 103 77.87 36.35 38.18
CA LEU A 103 79.19 36.03 37.60
C LEU A 103 80.12 37.26 37.44
N ASN A 104 79.56 38.47 37.43
CA ASN A 104 80.27 39.70 37.06
C ASN A 104 80.82 40.50 38.27
N SER A 105 80.79 39.95 39.49
CA SER A 105 81.13 40.71 40.72
C SER A 105 82.31 40.12 41.53
N THR A 106 83.24 39.43 40.86
CA THR A 106 84.51 38.99 41.45
C THR A 106 85.71 39.36 40.58
N GLU A 107 85.96 40.66 40.50
CA GLU A 107 87.15 41.25 39.90
C GLU A 107 88.09 41.75 41.00
N LYS A 108 88.99 40.87 41.46
CA LYS A 108 90.16 41.23 42.31
C LYS A 108 91.22 40.12 42.26
N ARG A 109 92.19 40.31 41.36
CA ARG A 109 93.47 39.58 41.25
C ARG A 109 93.42 38.06 41.47
N GLY A 110 92.80 37.35 40.53
CA GLY A 110 93.17 35.97 40.21
C GLY A 110 94.18 35.96 39.06
N GLY A 111 95.22 35.13 39.12
CA GLY A 111 96.15 34.94 38.00
C GLY A 111 95.47 34.31 36.77
N THR A 112 96.19 34.16 35.66
CA THR A 112 95.70 33.60 34.38
C THR A 112 94.82 32.35 34.53
N ARG A 113 95.18 31.47 35.46
CA ARG A 113 94.41 30.27 35.85
C ARG A 113 92.94 30.55 36.23
N ALA A 114 92.63 31.64 36.92
CA ALA A 114 91.27 31.97 37.35
C ALA A 114 90.41 32.49 36.19
N LEU A 115 91.01 33.16 35.20
CA LEU A 115 90.33 33.54 33.96
C LEU A 115 90.02 32.29 33.12
N VAL A 116 90.97 31.36 33.01
CA VAL A 116 90.79 30.08 32.33
C VAL A 116 89.69 29.23 32.98
N GLU A 117 89.59 29.21 34.31
CA GLU A 117 88.49 28.49 34.97
C GLU A 117 87.14 29.17 34.71
N LYS A 118 87.02 30.50 34.82
CA LYS A 118 85.77 31.22 34.50
C LYS A 118 85.32 31.05 33.05
N THR A 119 86.24 31.05 32.08
CA THR A 119 85.87 30.81 30.66
C THR A 119 85.46 29.36 30.42
N ARG A 120 86.10 28.40 31.10
CA ARG A 120 85.71 26.98 31.10
C ARG A 120 84.32 26.76 31.74
N GLU A 121 84.06 27.37 32.88
CA GLU A 121 82.74 27.35 33.54
C GLU A 121 81.66 27.92 32.62
N ALA A 122 81.91 29.07 32.00
CA ALA A 122 81.00 29.68 31.03
C ALA A 122 80.74 28.77 29.82
N PHE A 123 81.77 28.12 29.28
CA PHE A 123 81.63 27.16 28.17
C PHE A 123 80.83 25.92 28.57
N LEU A 124 81.09 25.34 29.75
CA LEU A 124 80.33 24.21 30.27
C LEU A 124 78.85 24.55 30.52
N LEU A 125 78.58 25.75 31.05
CA LEU A 125 77.21 26.25 31.20
C LEU A 125 76.51 26.46 29.85
N GLN A 126 77.21 27.03 28.87
CA GLN A 126 76.67 27.21 27.52
C GLN A 126 76.36 25.85 26.86
N MET A 127 77.29 24.90 26.91
CA MET A 127 77.09 23.53 26.42
C MET A 127 75.92 22.83 27.11
N ALA A 128 75.77 23.01 28.44
CA ALA A 128 74.64 22.45 29.19
C ALA A 128 73.30 23.11 28.82
N ILE A 129 73.28 24.42 28.57
CA ILE A 129 72.11 25.15 28.08
C ILE A 129 71.72 24.66 26.68
N ASP A 130 72.66 24.53 25.76
CA ASP A 130 72.37 24.13 24.37
C ASP A 130 71.99 22.66 24.27
N THR A 131 72.58 21.79 25.11
CA THR A 131 72.13 20.39 25.28
C THR A 131 70.67 20.34 25.78
N ARG A 132 70.31 21.18 26.76
CA ARG A 132 68.92 21.26 27.25
C ARG A 132 67.96 21.82 26.20
N LYS A 133 68.35 22.83 25.43
CA LYS A 133 67.54 23.35 24.30
C LYS A 133 67.30 22.27 23.24
N ALA A 134 68.34 21.52 22.87
CA ALA A 134 68.24 20.44 21.89
C ALA A 134 67.27 19.34 22.36
N GLU A 135 67.33 18.94 23.64
CA GLU A 135 66.38 17.95 24.18
C GLU A 135 64.95 18.54 24.30
N ILE A 136 64.79 19.82 24.64
CA ILE A 136 63.48 20.50 24.63
C ILE A 136 62.86 20.49 23.22
N LEU A 137 63.62 20.82 22.17
CA LEU A 137 63.14 20.78 20.79
C LEU A 137 62.74 19.35 20.38
N LYS A 138 63.58 18.36 20.66
CA LYS A 138 63.30 16.95 20.39
C LYS A 138 62.06 16.43 21.15
N LEU A 139 61.80 16.92 22.36
CA LEU A 139 60.56 16.63 23.09
C LEU A 139 59.35 17.36 22.50
N HIS A 140 59.52 18.59 22.02
CA HIS A 140 58.48 19.36 21.33
C HIS A 140 58.07 18.69 20.01
N ASP A 141 59.03 18.25 19.19
CA ASP A 141 58.76 17.58 17.92
C ASP A 141 58.01 16.25 18.14
N ARG A 142 58.44 15.46 19.13
CA ARG A 142 57.74 14.23 19.58
C ARG A 142 56.34 14.50 20.12
N ALA A 143 56.11 15.66 20.76
CA ALA A 143 54.79 16.06 21.23
C ALA A 143 53.88 16.50 20.07
N ALA A 144 54.43 17.22 19.09
CA ALA A 144 53.74 17.62 17.87
C ALA A 144 53.33 16.41 17.02
N GLU A 145 54.25 15.47 16.77
CA GLU A 145 53.98 14.22 16.04
C GLU A 145 52.86 13.40 16.70
N LYS A 146 52.90 13.25 18.03
CA LYS A 146 51.84 12.58 18.80
C LYS A 146 50.51 13.33 18.73
N SER A 147 50.52 14.65 18.85
CA SER A 147 49.33 15.49 18.73
C SER A 147 48.68 15.35 17.34
N GLU A 148 49.48 15.35 16.28
CA GLU A 148 48.98 15.08 14.93
C GLU A 148 48.42 13.67 14.76
N ALA A 149 49.07 12.65 15.33
CA ALA A 149 48.60 11.27 15.28
C ALA A 149 47.25 11.12 16.00
N VAL A 150 47.10 11.72 17.18
CA VAL A 150 45.82 11.79 17.92
C VAL A 150 44.75 12.51 17.10
N ARG A 151 45.03 13.70 16.57
CA ARG A 151 44.09 14.45 15.74
C ARG A 151 43.64 13.67 14.49
N LYS A 152 44.55 12.91 13.86
CA LYS A 152 44.23 12.02 12.74
C LYS A 152 43.31 10.88 13.20
N ALA A 153 43.59 10.24 14.33
CA ALA A 153 42.76 9.18 14.90
C ALA A 153 41.35 9.67 15.30
N GLU A 154 41.23 10.82 15.99
CA GLU A 154 39.96 11.47 16.32
C GLU A 154 39.15 11.82 15.06
N SER A 155 39.82 12.32 14.02
CA SER A 155 39.18 12.67 12.76
C SER A 155 38.73 11.42 11.96
N MET A 156 39.40 10.29 12.08
CA MET A 156 38.92 9.02 11.53
C MET A 156 37.72 8.50 12.32
N LEU A 157 37.83 8.42 13.65
CA LEU A 157 36.75 7.97 14.53
C LEU A 157 35.47 8.80 14.37
N THR A 158 35.59 10.12 14.19
CA THR A 158 34.45 11.02 13.93
C THR A 158 33.78 10.71 12.58
N ARG A 159 34.57 10.47 11.51
CA ARG A 159 34.02 10.10 10.20
C ARG A 159 33.34 8.73 10.23
N ASP A 160 33.91 7.78 10.96
CA ASP A 160 33.35 6.44 11.05
C ASP A 160 32.08 6.43 11.92
N ALA A 161 32.04 7.20 13.01
CA ALA A 161 30.81 7.45 13.76
C ALA A 161 29.70 8.07 12.88
N GLN A 162 30.02 9.05 12.04
CA GLN A 162 29.06 9.64 11.08
C GLN A 162 28.52 8.58 10.10
N LYS A 163 29.39 7.72 9.53
CA LYS A 163 28.95 6.61 8.67
C LYS A 163 28.09 5.60 9.40
N PHE A 164 28.38 5.30 10.67
CA PHE A 164 27.54 4.41 11.48
C PHE A 164 26.15 5.01 11.73
N ASP A 165 26.06 6.30 12.05
CA ASP A 165 24.78 7.01 12.19
C ASP A 165 23.98 7.01 10.86
N GLU A 166 24.65 7.22 9.72
CA GLU A 166 24.04 7.14 8.38
C GLU A 166 23.59 5.72 8.03
N PHE A 167 24.38 4.71 8.38
CA PHE A 167 24.04 3.30 8.22
C PHE A 167 22.82 2.91 9.07
N LEU A 168 22.76 3.35 10.33
CA LEU A 168 21.59 3.11 11.19
C LEU A 168 20.34 3.78 10.63
N ARG A 169 20.41 5.07 10.27
CA ARG A 169 19.25 5.78 9.67
C ARG A 169 18.76 5.14 8.37
N SER A 170 19.69 4.72 7.50
CA SER A 170 19.33 4.07 6.22
C SER A 170 18.82 2.64 6.42
N SER A 171 19.36 1.89 7.38
CA SER A 171 18.87 0.58 7.79
C SER A 171 17.45 0.65 8.38
N ASP A 172 17.21 1.58 9.31
CA ASP A 172 15.88 1.78 9.91
C ASP A 172 14.85 2.22 8.86
N ALA A 173 15.22 3.13 7.96
CA ALA A 173 14.38 3.54 6.83
C ALA A 173 14.07 2.35 5.90
N ALA A 174 15.07 1.53 5.56
CA ALA A 174 14.89 0.34 4.73
C ALA A 174 14.03 -0.73 5.41
N ALA A 175 14.17 -0.93 6.73
CA ALA A 175 13.34 -1.82 7.52
C ALA A 175 11.88 -1.35 7.55
N HIS A 176 11.63 -0.05 7.77
CA HIS A 176 10.29 0.53 7.70
C HIS A 176 9.67 0.44 6.30
N GLU A 177 10.46 0.61 5.23
CA GLU A 177 9.99 0.36 3.86
C GLU A 177 9.65 -1.11 3.62
N ALA A 178 10.47 -2.04 4.11
CA ALA A 178 10.23 -3.48 3.97
C ALA A 178 8.92 -3.89 4.69
N ILE A 179 8.67 -3.37 5.90
CA ILE A 179 7.41 -3.55 6.63
C ILE A 179 6.23 -3.00 5.81
N ARG A 180 6.29 -1.74 5.35
CA ARG A 180 5.22 -1.14 4.52
C ARG A 180 4.93 -1.94 3.25
N LYS A 181 5.98 -2.45 2.57
CA LYS A 181 5.85 -3.28 1.37
C LYS A 181 5.23 -4.64 1.68
N ALA A 182 5.55 -5.24 2.84
CA ALA A 182 4.92 -6.47 3.30
C ALA A 182 3.45 -6.28 3.68
N ASP A 183 3.12 -5.21 4.42
CA ASP A 183 1.74 -4.88 4.81
C ASP A 183 0.85 -4.59 3.59
N GLU A 184 1.34 -3.82 2.62
CA GLU A 184 0.62 -3.55 1.37
C GLU A 184 0.44 -4.82 0.52
N ALA A 185 1.46 -5.67 0.43
CA ALA A 185 1.33 -6.97 -0.26
C ALA A 185 0.32 -7.88 0.45
N ALA A 186 0.27 -7.89 1.78
CA ALA A 186 -0.72 -8.62 2.56
C ALA A 186 -2.14 -8.08 2.33
N ARG A 187 -2.32 -6.75 2.36
CA ARG A 187 -3.60 -6.07 2.06
C ARG A 187 -4.11 -6.43 0.67
N VAL A 188 -3.29 -6.27 -0.36
CA VAL A 188 -3.63 -6.60 -1.76
C VAL A 188 -3.93 -8.10 -1.92
N SER A 189 -3.22 -8.98 -1.21
CA SER A 189 -3.51 -10.42 -1.19
C SER A 189 -4.88 -10.72 -0.57
N GLN A 190 -5.21 -10.08 0.56
CA GLN A 190 -6.49 -10.22 1.24
C GLN A 190 -7.66 -9.68 0.38
N GLU A 191 -7.48 -8.54 -0.29
CA GLU A 191 -8.46 -7.97 -1.22
C GLU A 191 -8.70 -8.87 -2.44
N LYS A 192 -7.65 -9.46 -3.01
CA LYS A 192 -7.79 -10.46 -4.07
C LYS A 192 -8.51 -11.71 -3.58
N ALA A 193 -8.21 -12.19 -2.36
CA ALA A 193 -8.87 -13.35 -1.77
C ALA A 193 -10.37 -13.11 -1.49
N THR A 194 -10.76 -11.92 -1.04
CA THR A 194 -12.18 -11.57 -0.86
C THR A 194 -12.89 -11.40 -2.20
N ALA A 195 -12.26 -10.76 -3.19
CA ALA A 195 -12.81 -10.64 -4.54
C ALA A 195 -13.04 -12.01 -5.20
N VAL A 196 -12.07 -12.93 -5.12
CA VAL A 196 -12.22 -14.33 -5.59
C VAL A 196 -13.38 -15.04 -4.89
N ARG A 197 -13.55 -14.83 -3.57
CA ARG A 197 -14.68 -15.40 -2.81
C ARG A 197 -16.04 -14.85 -3.30
N GLN A 198 -16.14 -13.55 -3.53
CA GLN A 198 -17.34 -12.92 -4.09
C GLN A 198 -17.65 -13.40 -5.52
N LEU A 199 -16.62 -13.56 -6.37
CA LEU A 199 -16.79 -14.09 -7.72
C LEU A 199 -17.26 -15.55 -7.71
N ARG A 200 -16.74 -16.39 -6.79
CA ARG A 200 -17.25 -17.76 -6.59
C ARG A 200 -18.71 -17.77 -6.16
N GLN A 201 -19.10 -16.94 -5.19
CA GLN A 201 -20.50 -16.80 -4.77
C GLN A 201 -21.42 -16.38 -5.92
N LYS A 202 -21.00 -15.40 -6.75
CA LYS A 202 -21.76 -14.98 -7.95
C LYS A 202 -21.85 -16.10 -8.99
N LEU A 203 -20.76 -16.84 -9.22
CA LEU A 203 -20.72 -17.98 -10.13
C LEU A 203 -21.70 -19.07 -9.69
N ASP A 204 -21.69 -19.44 -8.41
CA ASP A 204 -22.54 -20.53 -7.90
C ASP A 204 -24.02 -20.11 -7.82
N ALA A 205 -24.32 -18.86 -7.48
CA ALA A 205 -25.67 -18.30 -7.62
C ALA A 205 -26.16 -18.30 -9.09
N THR A 206 -25.28 -18.03 -10.05
CA THR A 206 -25.60 -18.06 -11.48
C THR A 206 -25.84 -19.50 -11.96
N LYS A 207 -25.01 -20.46 -11.52
CA LYS A 207 -25.22 -21.90 -11.78
C LYS A 207 -26.56 -22.39 -11.21
N ALA A 208 -26.91 -22.01 -9.99
CA ALA A 208 -28.18 -22.36 -9.37
C ALA A 208 -29.37 -21.79 -10.15
N ARG A 209 -29.30 -20.52 -10.58
CA ARG A 209 -30.31 -19.92 -11.46
C ARG A 209 -30.41 -20.65 -12.81
N ALA A 210 -29.27 -21.02 -13.41
CA ALA A 210 -29.25 -21.78 -14.66
C ALA A 210 -29.83 -23.19 -14.51
N ALA A 211 -29.61 -23.86 -13.38
CA ALA A 211 -30.23 -25.15 -13.06
C ALA A 211 -31.76 -25.02 -12.93
N SER A 212 -32.25 -24.07 -12.12
CA SER A 212 -33.69 -23.81 -11.97
C SER A 212 -34.36 -23.43 -13.30
N ASN A 213 -33.69 -22.64 -14.15
CA ASN A 213 -34.21 -22.33 -15.47
C ASN A 213 -34.25 -23.56 -16.40
N ARG A 214 -33.28 -24.47 -16.32
CA ARG A 214 -33.30 -25.75 -17.06
C ARG A 214 -34.45 -26.64 -16.61
N GLU A 215 -34.72 -26.71 -15.30
CA GLU A 215 -35.86 -27.44 -14.74
C GLU A 215 -37.18 -26.87 -15.26
N LYS A 216 -37.38 -25.54 -15.22
CA LYS A 216 -38.56 -24.87 -15.80
C LYS A 216 -38.72 -25.12 -17.29
N VAL A 217 -37.64 -25.09 -18.08
CA VAL A 217 -37.70 -25.41 -19.52
C VAL A 217 -38.11 -26.86 -19.75
N GLN A 218 -37.65 -27.81 -18.92
CA GLN A 218 -38.12 -29.20 -18.99
C GLN A 218 -39.59 -29.34 -18.58
N GLU A 219 -40.04 -28.61 -17.54
CA GLU A 219 -41.43 -28.57 -17.11
C GLU A 219 -42.36 -28.02 -18.20
N TYR A 220 -42.02 -26.86 -18.78
CA TYR A 220 -42.77 -26.27 -19.90
C TYR A 220 -42.73 -27.14 -21.16
N SER A 221 -41.62 -27.85 -21.41
CA SER A 221 -41.54 -28.82 -22.52
C SER A 221 -42.48 -30.00 -22.31
N ARG A 222 -42.53 -30.58 -21.10
CA ARG A 222 -43.49 -31.63 -20.73
C ARG A 222 -44.93 -31.14 -20.80
N TYR A 223 -45.21 -29.94 -20.29
CA TYR A 223 -46.53 -29.32 -20.35
C TYR A 223 -46.97 -29.05 -21.79
N ARG A 224 -46.08 -28.53 -22.65
CA ARG A 224 -46.33 -28.38 -24.08
C ARG A 224 -46.65 -29.73 -24.73
N ALA A 225 -45.86 -30.77 -24.48
CA ALA A 225 -46.10 -32.11 -25.03
C ALA A 225 -47.45 -32.69 -24.58
N PHE A 226 -47.81 -32.51 -23.31
CA PHE A 226 -49.11 -32.89 -22.74
C PHE A 226 -50.27 -32.13 -23.41
N LEU A 227 -50.17 -30.81 -23.56
CA LEU A 227 -51.16 -30.02 -24.28
C LEU A 227 -51.29 -30.47 -25.74
N THR A 228 -50.18 -30.65 -26.46
CA THR A 228 -50.19 -31.15 -27.86
C THR A 228 -50.79 -32.55 -27.98
N HIS A 229 -50.72 -33.38 -26.93
CA HIS A 229 -51.35 -34.71 -26.91
C HIS A 229 -52.87 -34.65 -26.66
N ILE A 230 -53.35 -33.73 -25.82
CA ILE A 230 -54.78 -33.59 -25.50
C ILE A 230 -55.52 -32.74 -26.53
N THR A 231 -54.88 -31.72 -27.11
CA THR A 231 -55.50 -30.89 -28.14
C THR A 231 -55.71 -31.72 -29.41
N PRO A 232 -56.94 -31.77 -29.95
CA PRO A 232 -57.21 -32.46 -31.22
C PRO A 232 -56.28 -31.96 -32.33
N GLN A 233 -55.60 -32.89 -33.00
CA GLN A 233 -54.62 -32.55 -34.04
C GLN A 233 -55.25 -31.84 -35.24
N ASP A 234 -56.53 -32.08 -35.50
CA ASP A 234 -57.25 -31.40 -36.57
C ASP A 234 -57.51 -29.93 -36.20
N TRP A 235 -57.91 -29.64 -34.95
CA TRP A 235 -57.99 -28.25 -34.47
C TRP A 235 -56.64 -27.51 -34.49
N LEU A 236 -55.52 -28.21 -34.24
CA LEU A 236 -54.19 -27.60 -34.39
C LEU A 236 -53.86 -27.25 -35.85
N LYS A 237 -54.21 -28.11 -36.81
CA LYS A 237 -54.06 -27.82 -38.24
C LYS A 237 -54.97 -26.66 -38.63
N ASP A 238 -56.24 -26.66 -38.24
CA ASP A 238 -57.20 -25.58 -38.49
C ASP A 238 -56.66 -24.24 -37.96
N GLN A 239 -56.07 -24.21 -36.75
CA GLN A 239 -55.43 -23.01 -36.21
C GLN A 239 -54.16 -22.61 -36.96
N GLU A 240 -53.36 -23.57 -37.43
CA GLU A 240 -52.17 -23.28 -38.24
C GLU A 240 -52.55 -22.74 -39.62
N GLU A 241 -53.61 -23.28 -40.23
CA GLU A 241 -54.19 -22.79 -41.49
C GLU A 241 -54.80 -21.40 -41.32
N LEU A 242 -55.63 -21.16 -40.30
CA LEU A 242 -56.15 -19.81 -39.97
C LEU A 242 -55.03 -18.79 -39.67
N SER A 243 -53.89 -19.24 -39.13
CA SER A 243 -52.71 -18.40 -38.91
C SER A 243 -52.02 -18.09 -40.25
N LYS A 244 -51.79 -19.10 -41.09
CA LYS A 244 -51.24 -18.94 -42.45
C LYS A 244 -52.12 -18.05 -43.32
N GLU A 245 -53.43 -18.23 -43.30
CA GLU A 245 -54.41 -17.39 -43.99
C GLU A 245 -54.33 -15.93 -43.52
N ARG A 246 -54.24 -15.69 -42.21
CA ARG A 246 -54.11 -14.34 -41.66
C ARG A 246 -52.81 -13.66 -42.11
N VAL A 247 -51.69 -14.38 -42.11
CA VAL A 247 -50.40 -13.88 -42.61
C VAL A 247 -50.46 -13.66 -44.12
N GLN A 248 -51.09 -14.55 -44.89
CA GLN A 248 -51.30 -14.39 -46.33
C GLN A 248 -52.20 -13.18 -46.66
N GLN A 249 -53.28 -12.97 -45.90
CA GLN A 249 -54.14 -11.80 -46.06
C GLN A 249 -53.39 -10.51 -45.75
N GLN A 250 -52.60 -10.46 -44.67
CA GLN A 250 -51.74 -9.31 -44.37
C GLN A 250 -50.69 -9.07 -45.46
N LYS A 251 -50.05 -10.14 -45.96
CA LYS A 251 -49.10 -10.08 -47.08
C LYS A 251 -49.77 -9.52 -48.34
N GLN A 252 -50.93 -10.04 -48.73
CA GLN A 252 -51.68 -9.58 -49.90
C GLN A 252 -52.11 -8.12 -49.75
N GLN A 253 -52.69 -7.72 -48.61
CA GLN A 253 -53.07 -6.33 -48.34
C GLN A 253 -51.87 -5.38 -48.39
N TRP A 254 -50.73 -5.78 -47.82
CA TRP A 254 -49.51 -4.99 -47.86
C TRP A 254 -48.95 -4.87 -49.29
N VAL A 255 -48.86 -5.98 -50.04
CA VAL A 255 -48.41 -5.98 -51.45
C VAL A 255 -49.33 -5.13 -52.33
N GLN A 256 -50.65 -5.24 -52.17
CA GLN A 256 -51.62 -4.40 -52.88
C GLN A 256 -51.45 -2.91 -52.54
N SER A 257 -51.29 -2.57 -51.26
CA SER A 257 -51.04 -1.20 -50.81
C SER A 257 -49.73 -0.63 -51.39
N GLN A 258 -48.66 -1.42 -51.41
CA GLN A 258 -47.38 -1.02 -52.00
C GLN A 258 -47.45 -0.87 -53.52
N LEU A 259 -48.18 -1.75 -54.21
CA LEU A 259 -48.39 -1.66 -55.66
C LEU A 259 -49.22 -0.42 -56.01
N GLN A 260 -50.29 -0.13 -55.25
CA GLN A 260 -51.09 1.08 -55.40
C GLN A 260 -50.26 2.35 -55.15
N GLN A 261 -49.44 2.37 -54.10
CA GLN A 261 -48.53 3.46 -53.81
C GLN A 261 -47.52 3.68 -54.95
N GLN A 262 -46.96 2.60 -55.50
CA GLN A 262 -46.06 2.67 -56.65
C GLN A 262 -46.75 3.17 -57.92
N GLN A 263 -47.99 2.76 -58.18
CA GLN A 263 -48.77 3.24 -59.32
C GLN A 263 -49.06 4.74 -59.22
N LEU A 264 -49.41 5.25 -58.03
CA LEU A 264 -49.60 6.68 -57.77
C LEU A 264 -48.30 7.47 -57.96
N GLN A 265 -47.18 6.97 -57.44
CA GLN A 265 -45.86 7.59 -57.67
C GLN A 265 -45.48 7.60 -59.15
N TYR A 266 -45.69 6.49 -59.86
CA TYR A 266 -45.40 6.39 -61.29
C TYR A 266 -46.27 7.34 -62.12
N ALA A 267 -47.55 7.51 -61.78
CA ALA A 267 -48.43 8.49 -62.44
C ALA A 267 -47.92 9.93 -62.23
N ALA A 268 -47.58 10.30 -60.99
CA ALA A 268 -47.02 11.62 -60.68
C ALA A 268 -45.67 11.88 -61.37
N ASP A 269 -44.79 10.87 -61.44
CA ASP A 269 -43.50 10.99 -62.14
C ASP A 269 -43.69 11.13 -63.67
N LEU A 270 -44.71 10.49 -64.26
CA LEU A 270 -45.07 10.66 -65.67
C LEU A 270 -45.60 12.08 -65.94
N GLU A 271 -46.50 12.58 -65.09
CA GLU A 271 -47.02 13.96 -65.17
C GLU A 271 -45.88 14.98 -65.06
N GLY A 272 -44.95 14.80 -64.12
CA GLY A 272 -43.78 15.66 -63.95
C GLY A 272 -42.82 15.66 -65.16
N ILE A 273 -42.64 14.52 -65.85
CA ILE A 273 -41.89 14.48 -67.12
C ILE A 273 -42.63 15.25 -68.22
N ASP A 274 -43.95 15.14 -68.28
CA ASP A 274 -44.75 15.83 -69.28
C ASP A 274 -44.83 17.34 -69.02
N ASP A 275 -44.80 17.78 -67.76
CA ASP A 275 -44.66 19.20 -67.39
C ASP A 275 -43.26 19.75 -67.72
N GLU A 276 -42.19 19.02 -67.40
CA GLU A 276 -40.82 19.39 -67.78
C GLU A 276 -40.66 19.49 -69.31
N LEU A 277 -41.34 18.62 -70.06
CA LEU A 277 -41.40 18.70 -71.51
C LEU A 277 -42.21 19.93 -71.97
N ARG A 278 -43.41 20.17 -71.41
CA ARG A 278 -44.24 21.35 -71.71
C ARG A 278 -43.47 22.66 -71.46
N GLU A 279 -42.81 22.80 -70.33
CA GLU A 279 -42.05 24.00 -69.97
C GLU A 279 -40.91 24.26 -70.96
N LYS A 280 -40.12 23.23 -71.31
CA LYS A 280 -39.01 23.36 -72.27
C LYS A 280 -39.48 23.66 -73.68
N LEU A 281 -40.64 23.14 -74.09
CA LEU A 281 -41.27 23.50 -75.37
C LEU A 281 -41.70 24.98 -75.37
N GLN A 282 -42.33 25.48 -74.30
CA GLN A 282 -42.65 26.90 -74.16
C GLN A 282 -41.40 27.79 -74.12
N GLU A 283 -40.31 27.34 -73.50
CA GLU A 283 -39.03 28.07 -73.47
C GLU A 283 -38.41 28.17 -74.87
N LEU A 284 -38.45 27.09 -75.66
CA LEU A 284 -38.02 27.12 -77.08
C LEU A 284 -38.89 28.06 -77.93
N GLU A 285 -40.20 28.11 -77.69
CA GLU A 285 -41.11 29.05 -78.38
C GLU A 285 -40.82 30.52 -78.00
N ARG A 286 -40.54 30.78 -76.72
CA ARG A 286 -40.05 32.10 -76.23
C ARG A 286 -38.68 32.49 -76.78
N LYS A 287 -37.82 31.53 -77.12
CA LYS A 287 -36.53 31.77 -77.79
C LYS A 287 -36.70 32.01 -79.29
N LYS A 288 -37.65 31.32 -79.95
CA LYS A 288 -38.00 31.52 -81.37
C LYS A 288 -38.50 32.94 -81.66
N SER A 289 -39.28 33.55 -80.76
CA SER A 289 -39.77 34.93 -80.93
C SER A 289 -38.67 36.00 -80.80
N ARG A 290 -37.46 35.64 -80.36
CA ARG A 290 -36.28 36.53 -80.24
C ARG A 290 -35.31 36.47 -81.44
N GLY A 291 -35.77 35.97 -82.59
CA GLY A 291 -35.04 36.06 -83.87
C GLY A 291 -34.10 34.90 -84.22
N VAL A 292 -34.07 33.82 -83.43
CA VAL A 292 -33.32 32.61 -83.76
C VAL A 292 -34.17 31.67 -84.63
N LYS A 293 -33.64 31.25 -85.79
CA LYS A 293 -34.31 30.30 -86.71
C LYS A 293 -34.54 28.95 -86.02
N ALA A 294 -35.76 28.70 -85.55
CA ALA A 294 -36.13 27.42 -84.93
C ALA A 294 -36.19 26.30 -85.97
N SER A 295 -35.31 25.32 -85.86
CA SER A 295 -35.38 24.06 -86.60
C SER A 295 -36.28 23.06 -85.87
N ALA A 296 -36.78 22.04 -86.58
CA ALA A 296 -37.61 20.98 -85.98
C ALA A 296 -36.82 19.95 -85.16
N GLY A 297 -35.47 19.99 -85.20
CA GLY A 297 -34.58 19.05 -84.51
C GLY A 297 -34.67 19.11 -82.99
N PRO A 298 -34.40 20.27 -82.35
CA PRO A 298 -34.41 20.40 -80.89
C PRO A 298 -35.74 20.02 -80.22
N ARG A 299 -36.87 20.21 -80.91
CA ARG A 299 -38.19 19.78 -80.42
C ARG A 299 -38.30 18.24 -80.35
N LYS A 300 -37.91 17.55 -81.43
CA LYS A 300 -37.90 16.08 -81.47
C LYS A 300 -36.91 15.48 -80.46
N GLU A 301 -35.76 16.12 -80.26
CA GLU A 301 -34.74 15.67 -79.30
C GLU A 301 -35.26 15.74 -77.85
N LEU A 302 -35.98 16.81 -77.48
CA LEU A 302 -36.61 16.92 -76.15
C LEU A 302 -37.70 15.88 -75.93
N GLU A 303 -38.53 15.64 -76.94
CA GLU A 303 -39.61 14.63 -76.92
C GLU A 303 -39.03 13.21 -76.82
N GLU A 304 -37.99 12.88 -77.60
CA GLU A 304 -37.26 11.62 -77.50
C GLU A 304 -36.58 11.46 -76.12
N ARG A 305 -36.08 12.55 -75.53
CA ARG A 305 -35.50 12.55 -74.18
C ARG A 305 -36.55 12.31 -73.09
N ALA A 306 -37.75 12.88 -73.23
CA ALA A 306 -38.87 12.59 -72.34
C ALA A 306 -39.30 11.12 -72.46
N GLU A 307 -39.45 10.60 -73.67
CA GLU A 307 -39.74 9.18 -73.94
C GLU A 307 -38.68 8.24 -73.36
N LYS A 308 -37.38 8.59 -73.45
CA LYS A 308 -36.30 7.85 -72.79
C LYS A 308 -36.45 7.86 -71.27
N LYS A 309 -36.85 8.98 -70.64
CA LYS A 309 -37.15 9.03 -69.20
C LYS A 309 -38.34 8.14 -68.84
N LYS A 310 -39.47 8.25 -69.55
CA LYS A 310 -40.67 7.41 -69.32
C LYS A 310 -40.34 5.91 -69.40
N LYS A 311 -39.59 5.49 -70.42
CA LYS A 311 -39.09 4.12 -70.58
C LYS A 311 -38.13 3.68 -69.47
N GLN A 312 -37.31 4.58 -68.93
CA GLN A 312 -36.45 4.28 -67.78
C GLN A 312 -37.25 4.14 -66.48
N LEU A 313 -38.28 4.97 -66.24
CA LEU A 313 -39.18 4.82 -65.10
C LEU A 313 -39.95 3.50 -65.15
N SER A 314 -40.52 3.15 -66.31
CA SER A 314 -41.25 1.90 -66.50
C SER A 314 -40.41 0.66 -66.13
N ARG A 315 -39.11 0.67 -66.44
CA ARG A 315 -38.15 -0.39 -66.08
C ARG A 315 -37.78 -0.45 -64.59
N ARG A 316 -38.21 0.51 -63.78
CA ARG A 316 -37.95 0.59 -62.33
C ARG A 316 -39.19 0.23 -61.48
N LEU A 317 -40.35 -0.01 -62.09
CA LEU A 317 -41.48 -0.58 -61.34
C LEU A 317 -41.10 -1.97 -60.82
N LYS A 318 -41.67 -2.29 -59.66
CA LYS A 318 -41.45 -3.57 -58.99
C LYS A 318 -42.64 -4.48 -59.27
N THR A 319 -42.35 -5.76 -59.43
CA THR A 319 -43.39 -6.79 -59.62
C THR A 319 -44.00 -7.15 -58.27
N ALA A 320 -45.26 -7.61 -58.26
CA ALA A 320 -45.92 -8.09 -57.03
C ALA A 320 -45.07 -9.14 -56.28
N ALA A 321 -44.45 -10.09 -57.01
CA ALA A 321 -43.54 -11.09 -56.44
C ALA A 321 -42.29 -10.50 -55.77
N GLU A 322 -41.79 -9.34 -56.22
CA GLU A 322 -40.65 -8.67 -55.57
C GLU A 322 -41.08 -8.00 -54.26
N PHE A 323 -42.28 -7.44 -54.22
CA PHE A 323 -42.88 -6.99 -52.96
C PHE A 323 -43.17 -8.16 -52.02
N GLU A 324 -43.68 -9.30 -52.51
CA GLU A 324 -43.87 -10.50 -51.70
C GLU A 324 -42.57 -10.98 -51.04
N ASN A 325 -41.46 -11.03 -51.79
CA ASN A 325 -40.13 -11.36 -51.25
C ASN A 325 -39.63 -10.32 -50.24
N MET A 326 -39.92 -9.02 -50.46
CA MET A 326 -39.64 -7.97 -49.47
C MET A 326 -40.49 -8.12 -48.20
N PHE A 327 -41.74 -8.57 -48.31
CA PHE A 327 -42.59 -8.85 -47.15
C PHE A 327 -42.04 -10.04 -46.36
N ASP A 328 -41.71 -11.16 -47.00
CA ASP A 328 -41.22 -12.35 -46.30
C ASP A 328 -39.89 -12.07 -45.56
N GLY A 329 -38.95 -11.38 -46.21
CA GLY A 329 -37.70 -10.96 -45.57
C GLY A 329 -37.94 -9.97 -44.42
N ARG A 330 -38.87 -9.03 -44.57
CA ARG A 330 -39.21 -8.06 -43.50
C ARG A 330 -40.01 -8.71 -42.38
N TRP A 331 -40.83 -9.73 -42.65
CA TRP A 331 -41.64 -10.45 -41.67
C TRP A 331 -40.77 -11.26 -40.71
N ILE A 332 -39.73 -11.92 -41.23
CA ILE A 332 -38.68 -12.57 -40.42
C ILE A 332 -38.02 -11.55 -39.49
N VAL A 333 -37.64 -10.38 -40.02
CA VAL A 333 -37.04 -9.28 -39.23
C VAL A 333 -38.06 -8.61 -38.29
N MET A 334 -39.36 -8.70 -38.55
CA MET A 334 -40.41 -8.11 -37.71
C MET A 334 -40.73 -8.99 -36.50
N LEU A 335 -40.76 -10.32 -36.67
CA LEU A 335 -40.76 -11.26 -35.54
C LEU A 335 -39.51 -11.07 -34.67
N ASP A 336 -38.34 -10.84 -35.30
CA ASP A 336 -37.10 -10.53 -34.59
C ASP A 336 -37.14 -9.13 -33.94
N TRP A 337 -37.85 -8.16 -34.53
CA TRP A 337 -38.05 -6.82 -33.97
C TRP A 337 -38.97 -6.82 -32.74
N ASP A 338 -40.01 -7.65 -32.67
CA ASP A 338 -40.81 -7.78 -31.45
C ASP A 338 -40.00 -8.43 -30.30
N ILE A 339 -39.11 -9.37 -30.63
CA ILE A 339 -38.11 -9.91 -29.69
C ILE A 339 -37.09 -8.84 -29.29
N THR A 340 -36.63 -8.02 -30.24
CA THR A 340 -35.69 -6.91 -30.03
C THR A 340 -36.32 -5.79 -29.20
N GLY A 341 -37.59 -5.48 -29.40
CA GLY A 341 -38.36 -4.52 -28.61
C GLY A 341 -38.67 -5.01 -27.20
N LEU A 342 -38.82 -6.32 -27.01
CA LEU A 342 -38.84 -6.93 -25.69
C LEU A 342 -37.46 -6.80 -25.00
N ALA A 343 -36.37 -7.05 -25.74
CA ALA A 343 -35.00 -6.87 -25.25
C ALA A 343 -34.66 -5.40 -24.94
N GLN A 344 -35.14 -4.45 -25.74
CA GLN A 344 -35.00 -3.01 -25.54
C GLN A 344 -35.59 -2.59 -24.18
N ARG A 345 -36.80 -3.05 -23.86
CA ARG A 345 -37.45 -2.79 -22.56
C ARG A 345 -36.65 -3.37 -21.38
N PHE A 346 -36.09 -4.57 -21.54
CA PHE A 346 -35.20 -5.15 -20.52
C PHE A 346 -33.88 -4.37 -20.38
N LEU A 347 -33.34 -3.82 -21.46
CA LEU A 347 -32.15 -2.96 -21.41
C LEU A 347 -32.45 -1.63 -20.72
N GLU A 348 -33.58 -0.99 -20.99
CA GLU A 348 -34.05 0.21 -20.29
C GLU A 348 -34.24 -0.03 -18.79
N GLU A 349 -34.81 -1.19 -18.41
CA GLU A 349 -35.01 -1.58 -17.01
C GLU A 349 -33.68 -1.90 -16.29
N LEU A 350 -32.70 -2.47 -17.02
CA LEU A 350 -31.33 -2.64 -16.53
C LEU A 350 -30.60 -1.30 -16.36
N GLU A 351 -30.72 -0.37 -17.32
CA GLU A 351 -30.12 0.97 -17.21
C GLU A 351 -30.72 1.77 -16.04
N ALA A 352 -32.03 1.64 -15.80
CA ALA A 352 -32.70 2.20 -14.63
C ALA A 352 -32.18 1.59 -13.31
N MET A 353 -31.87 0.29 -13.29
CA MET A 353 -31.23 -0.37 -12.15
C MET A 353 -29.78 0.07 -11.95
N GLU A 354 -29.00 0.23 -13.01
CA GLU A 354 -27.62 0.76 -12.92
C GLU A 354 -27.61 2.20 -12.39
N LYS A 355 -28.52 3.06 -12.84
CA LYS A 355 -28.70 4.42 -12.30
C LYS A 355 -29.07 4.40 -10.81
N ARG A 356 -29.91 3.46 -10.36
CA ARG A 356 -30.19 3.27 -8.91
C ARG A 356 -28.93 2.87 -8.15
N PHE A 357 -28.14 1.90 -8.64
CA PHE A 357 -26.89 1.50 -8.00
C PHE A 357 -25.83 2.63 -8.00
N ALA A 358 -25.76 3.43 -9.05
CA ALA A 358 -24.90 4.60 -9.13
C ALA A 358 -25.29 5.65 -8.08
N ASN A 359 -26.59 5.96 -7.95
CA ASN A 359 -27.10 6.88 -6.93
C ASN A 359 -26.83 6.36 -5.50
N THR A 360 -27.09 5.08 -5.22
CA THR A 360 -26.76 4.49 -3.90
C THR A 360 -25.25 4.50 -3.63
N ARG A 361 -24.41 4.30 -4.65
CA ARG A 361 -22.95 4.40 -4.49
C ARG A 361 -22.50 5.83 -4.23
N ALA A 362 -23.07 6.82 -4.92
CA ALA A 362 -22.78 8.23 -4.68
C ALA A 362 -23.24 8.68 -3.28
N GLU A 363 -24.42 8.23 -2.83
CA GLU A 363 -24.93 8.50 -1.48
C GLU A 363 -24.03 7.87 -0.41
N MET A 364 -23.60 6.61 -0.59
CA MET A 364 -22.63 5.99 0.32
C MET A 364 -21.26 6.68 0.27
N GLY A 365 -20.81 7.16 -0.89
CA GLY A 365 -19.59 7.97 -1.03
C GLY A 365 -19.66 9.25 -0.21
N ALA A 366 -20.70 10.06 -0.40
CA ALA A 366 -20.92 11.29 0.37
C ALA A 366 -21.03 11.04 1.88
N ARG A 367 -21.61 9.90 2.31
CA ARG A 367 -21.63 9.50 3.72
C ARG A 367 -20.23 9.15 4.24
N LEU A 368 -19.39 8.50 3.43
CA LEU A 368 -18.00 8.19 3.80
C LEU A 368 -17.15 9.46 3.89
N GLU A 369 -17.22 10.35 2.89
CA GLU A 369 -16.55 11.66 2.92
C GLU A 369 -16.96 12.49 4.15
N GLY A 370 -18.25 12.46 4.51
CA GLY A 370 -18.75 13.08 5.74
C GLY A 370 -18.15 12.49 7.02
N LEU A 371 -17.98 11.16 7.08
CA LEU A 371 -17.32 10.48 8.21
C LEU A 371 -15.81 10.79 8.26
N GLU A 372 -15.14 10.85 7.11
CA GLU A 372 -13.72 11.24 7.00
C GLU A 372 -13.50 12.68 7.47
N ALA A 373 -14.38 13.62 7.09
CA ALA A 373 -14.35 14.99 7.58
C ALA A 373 -14.51 15.07 9.11
N VAL A 374 -15.42 14.30 9.69
CA VAL A 374 -15.59 14.19 11.16
C VAL A 374 -14.33 13.61 11.82
N ILE A 375 -13.72 12.57 11.23
CA ILE A 375 -12.47 11.99 11.74
C ILE A 375 -11.34 13.03 11.70
N ALA A 376 -11.20 13.78 10.60
CA ALA A 376 -10.20 14.84 10.47
C ALA A 376 -10.40 15.96 11.50
N GLN A 377 -11.65 16.38 11.74
CA GLN A 377 -12.00 17.36 12.77
C GLN A 377 -11.64 16.85 14.18
N LEU A 378 -11.94 15.59 14.50
CA LEU A 378 -11.57 14.98 15.78
C LEU A 378 -10.05 14.85 15.95
N GLN A 379 -9.31 14.50 14.88
CA GLN A 379 -7.85 14.47 14.89
C GLN A 379 -7.25 15.87 15.12
N GLN A 380 -7.80 16.90 14.48
CA GLN A 380 -7.38 18.29 14.69
C GLN A 380 -7.64 18.75 16.13
N GLN A 381 -8.82 18.43 16.69
CA GLN A 381 -9.11 18.69 18.11
C GLN A 381 -8.12 17.96 19.03
N LEU A 382 -7.81 16.69 18.76
CA LEU A 382 -6.83 15.92 19.53
C LEU A 382 -5.43 16.55 19.47
N GLN A 383 -4.99 17.04 18.31
CA GLN A 383 -3.73 17.77 18.16
C GLN A 383 -3.73 19.09 18.93
N GLN A 384 -4.81 19.86 18.87
CA GLN A 384 -4.95 21.11 19.64
C GLN A 384 -4.89 20.86 21.15
N GLN A 385 -5.55 19.80 21.65
CA GLN A 385 -5.47 19.44 23.07
C GLN A 385 -4.06 18.98 23.46
N ARG A 386 -3.38 18.18 22.62
CA ARG A 386 -1.97 17.81 22.84
C ARG A 386 -1.04 19.03 22.86
N ALA A 387 -1.23 19.99 21.97
CA ALA A 387 -0.46 21.23 21.94
C ALA A 387 -0.66 22.06 23.22
N LYS A 388 -1.90 22.20 23.71
CA LYS A 388 -2.19 22.85 25.00
C LYS A 388 -1.55 22.12 26.17
N CYS A 389 -1.60 20.79 26.20
CA CYS A 389 -0.91 20.00 27.23
C CYS A 389 0.62 20.18 27.18
N MET A 390 1.21 20.31 25.98
CA MET A 390 2.64 20.62 25.83
C MET A 390 2.96 22.03 26.32
N GLN A 391 2.17 23.04 25.94
CA GLN A 391 2.32 24.42 26.42
C GLN A 391 2.25 24.49 27.96
N HIS A 392 1.22 23.91 28.58
CA HIS A 392 1.13 23.87 30.05
C HIS A 392 2.29 23.09 30.70
N ARG A 393 2.84 22.08 30.04
CA ARG A 393 4.02 21.36 30.53
C ARG A 393 5.30 22.19 30.42
N GLU A 394 5.45 22.97 29.36
CA GLU A 394 6.56 23.91 29.18
C GLU A 394 6.43 25.10 30.14
N GLU A 395 5.23 25.65 30.32
CA GLU A 395 4.92 26.69 31.32
C GLU A 395 5.28 26.21 32.74
N LEU A 396 4.85 25.00 33.13
CA LEU A 396 5.22 24.41 34.42
C LEU A 396 6.74 24.19 34.56
N ALA A 397 7.42 23.71 33.51
CA ALA A 397 8.87 23.52 33.53
C ALA A 397 9.64 24.85 33.62
N SER A 398 9.17 25.89 32.93
CA SER A 398 9.72 27.25 33.06
C SER A 398 9.42 27.84 34.43
N GLN A 399 8.24 27.60 35.01
CA GLN A 399 7.89 28.03 36.36
C GLN A 399 8.73 27.30 37.43
N GLU A 400 9.13 26.04 37.21
CA GLU A 400 10.08 25.32 38.07
C GLU A 400 11.53 25.87 37.97
N GLN A 401 11.92 26.45 36.83
CA GLN A 401 13.22 27.10 36.62
C GLN A 401 13.26 28.57 37.10
N GLU A 402 12.20 29.35 36.85
CA GLU A 402 12.04 30.74 37.27
C GLU A 402 11.58 30.86 38.73
N SER A 403 11.13 29.76 39.35
CA SER A 403 10.92 29.69 40.79
C SER A 403 12.23 29.97 41.51
N ASP A 404 12.38 31.21 41.96
CA ASP A 404 13.38 31.63 42.94
C ASP A 404 13.34 30.73 44.18
N ALA A 405 12.23 30.07 44.50
CA ALA A 405 12.17 29.06 45.56
C ALA A 405 12.94 27.79 45.20
N SER A 406 12.95 27.32 43.95
CA SER A 406 13.79 26.19 43.50
C SER A 406 15.29 26.56 43.58
N ALA A 407 15.66 27.73 43.05
CA ALA A 407 17.03 28.24 43.13
C ALA A 407 17.46 28.55 44.57
N ALA A 408 16.56 29.06 45.42
CA ALA A 408 16.80 29.32 46.83
C ALA A 408 16.86 28.04 47.65
N LEU A 409 16.07 27.01 47.34
CA LEU A 409 16.17 25.68 47.96
C LEU A 409 17.46 24.97 47.56
N GLN A 410 17.93 25.11 46.31
CA GLN A 410 19.24 24.63 45.89
C GLN A 410 20.38 25.41 46.59
N LYS A 411 20.32 26.74 46.62
CA LYS A 411 21.28 27.58 47.38
C LYS A 411 21.26 27.24 48.88
N LEU A 412 20.09 27.05 49.47
CA LEU A 412 19.91 26.63 50.86
C LEU A 412 20.46 25.22 51.07
N THR A 413 20.26 24.29 50.15
CA THR A 413 20.85 22.93 50.21
C THR A 413 22.37 22.98 50.18
N VAL A 414 22.94 23.81 49.29
CA VAL A 414 24.39 24.06 49.23
C VAL A 414 24.89 24.73 50.53
N HIS A 415 24.16 25.72 51.07
CA HIS A 415 24.56 26.43 52.28
C HIS A 415 24.41 25.57 53.54
N VAL A 416 23.33 24.79 53.66
CA VAL A 416 23.13 23.79 54.71
C VAL A 416 24.22 22.71 54.62
N SER A 417 24.57 22.22 53.42
CA SER A 417 25.68 21.26 53.28
C SER A 417 27.04 21.85 53.65
N ALA A 418 27.29 23.12 53.32
CA ALA A 418 28.51 23.83 53.71
C ALA A 418 28.58 24.09 55.22
N ILE A 419 27.45 24.43 55.86
CA ILE A 419 27.33 24.54 57.32
C ILE A 419 27.51 23.16 57.98
N HIS A 420 26.97 22.09 57.40
CA HIS A 420 27.17 20.71 57.88
C HIS A 420 28.65 20.31 57.85
N ALA A 421 29.38 20.68 56.79
CA ALA A 421 30.82 20.48 56.69
C ALA A 421 31.60 21.35 57.70
N ALA A 422 31.25 22.64 57.81
CA ALA A 422 31.92 23.59 58.70
C ALA A 422 31.69 23.32 60.20
N CYS A 423 30.52 22.80 60.58
CA CYS A 423 30.19 22.41 61.95
C CYS A 423 30.78 21.05 62.38
N GLY A 424 31.67 20.44 61.59
CA GLY A 424 32.33 19.18 61.94
C GLY A 424 31.45 17.93 61.82
N PHE A 425 30.26 18.05 61.21
CA PHE A 425 29.37 16.93 60.91
C PHE A 425 29.82 16.08 59.69
N GLU A 426 31.09 16.20 59.28
CA GLU A 426 31.81 15.14 58.56
C GLU A 426 32.33 14.01 59.48
N SER A 427 32.03 14.06 60.77
CA SER A 427 32.11 12.86 61.63
C SER A 427 31.01 11.87 61.24
N ASN A 428 31.40 10.80 60.52
CA ASN A 428 30.58 9.66 60.05
C ASN A 428 29.71 9.85 58.79
N ARG A 429 30.26 10.40 57.70
CA ARG A 429 29.92 9.91 56.34
C ARG A 429 31.09 9.52 55.44
N SER A 430 32.30 10.05 55.65
CA SER A 430 33.48 9.70 54.84
C SER A 430 34.12 8.32 55.16
N ALA A 431 33.41 7.43 55.84
CA ALA A 431 33.83 6.03 56.04
C ALA A 431 33.29 5.06 54.96
N LEU A 432 32.35 5.49 54.11
CA LEU A 432 31.88 4.71 52.96
C LEU A 432 31.78 5.59 51.72
N ILE A 433 32.78 5.50 50.83
CA ILE A 433 32.64 5.08 49.42
C ILE A 433 34.02 5.01 48.77
N CYS A 434 34.38 3.83 48.27
CA CYS A 434 35.57 3.59 47.47
C CYS A 434 35.33 4.02 46.01
N PRO A 435 36.30 4.63 45.29
CA PRO A 435 36.11 5.09 43.89
C PRO A 435 35.85 4.02 42.82
N ALA A 436 35.61 2.75 43.19
CA ALA A 436 35.62 1.60 42.26
C ALA A 436 34.27 0.86 42.11
N CYS A 437 33.24 1.15 42.91
CA CYS A 437 32.00 0.35 42.94
C CYS A 437 30.72 1.20 42.78
N ARG A 438 30.08 1.13 41.61
CA ARG A 438 28.70 1.64 41.42
C ARG A 438 27.68 0.50 41.54
N ARG A 439 27.50 -0.02 42.76
CA ARG A 439 26.35 -0.85 43.15
C ARG A 439 25.89 -0.39 44.55
N LYS A 440 24.58 -0.46 44.84
CA LYS A 440 24.01 0.05 46.09
C LYS A 440 24.51 -0.76 47.30
N GLU A 441 25.39 -0.16 48.09
CA GLU A 441 25.57 -0.51 49.50
C GLU A 441 25.01 0.64 50.34
N ALA A 442 23.71 0.57 50.63
CA ALA A 442 23.19 1.22 51.83
C ALA A 442 23.83 0.51 53.02
N SER A 443 24.36 1.26 53.99
CA SER A 443 25.22 0.73 55.04
C SER A 443 24.59 -0.49 55.74
N ALA A 444 25.34 -1.60 55.75
CA ALA A 444 24.98 -2.79 56.51
C ALA A 444 24.70 -2.45 57.99
N ASP A 445 25.36 -1.42 58.53
CA ASP A 445 25.09 -0.91 59.88
C ASP A 445 23.75 -0.18 60.03
N CYS A 446 23.25 0.57 59.05
CA CYS A 446 21.91 1.14 59.14
C CYS A 446 20.84 0.08 58.95
N LEU A 447 21.07 -0.93 58.09
CA LEU A 447 20.15 -2.07 57.98
C LEU A 447 20.15 -2.91 59.25
N ARG A 448 21.32 -3.23 59.85
CA ARG A 448 21.42 -3.83 61.19
C ARG A 448 20.75 -2.99 62.27
N MET A 449 20.89 -1.67 62.21
CA MET A 449 20.28 -0.77 63.20
C MET A 449 18.76 -0.74 63.06
N LEU A 450 18.24 -0.80 61.83
CA LEU A 450 16.81 -0.91 61.56
C LEU A 450 16.28 -2.31 61.95
N GLU A 451 16.96 -3.40 61.61
CA GLU A 451 16.63 -4.76 62.11
C GLU A 451 16.68 -4.83 63.64
N GLN A 452 17.63 -4.15 64.28
CA GLN A 452 17.75 -4.09 65.74
C GLN A 452 16.69 -3.15 66.37
N ILE A 453 16.13 -2.21 65.62
CA ILE A 453 14.97 -1.42 66.02
C ILE A 453 13.68 -2.23 65.83
N GLU A 454 13.49 -2.92 64.71
CA GLU A 454 12.37 -3.84 64.46
C GLU A 454 12.34 -4.95 65.51
N ALA A 455 13.43 -5.68 65.74
CA ALA A 455 13.51 -6.73 66.76
C ALA A 455 13.22 -6.20 68.19
N ARG A 456 13.52 -4.93 68.48
CA ARG A 456 13.15 -4.30 69.76
C ARG A 456 11.68 -3.88 69.78
N LEU A 457 11.14 -3.36 68.69
CA LEU A 457 9.71 -3.05 68.56
C LEU A 457 8.87 -4.32 68.68
N ASP A 458 9.24 -5.40 68.00
CA ASP A 458 8.61 -6.72 68.11
C ASP A 458 8.73 -7.28 69.54
N SER A 459 9.88 -7.13 70.19
CA SER A 459 10.02 -7.49 71.61
C SER A 459 9.14 -6.66 72.53
N HIS A 460 8.91 -5.37 72.23
CA HIS A 460 8.02 -4.51 73.00
C HIS A 460 6.54 -4.80 72.72
N LEU A 461 6.17 -5.08 71.46
CA LEU A 461 4.82 -5.53 71.07
C LEU A 461 4.50 -6.90 71.67
N ALA A 462 5.45 -7.83 71.67
CA ALA A 462 5.30 -9.13 72.34
C ALA A 462 5.25 -9.01 73.87
N ALA A 463 5.90 -8.00 74.46
CA ALA A 463 5.77 -7.69 75.88
C ALA A 463 4.39 -7.09 76.20
N LEU A 464 3.88 -6.18 75.37
CA LEU A 464 2.53 -5.62 75.49
C LEU A 464 1.46 -6.70 75.35
N ALA A 465 1.55 -7.56 74.32
CA ALA A 465 0.66 -8.72 74.16
C ALA A 465 0.72 -9.70 75.35
N LYS A 466 1.89 -9.86 75.99
CA LYS A 466 2.04 -10.62 77.24
C LYS A 466 1.46 -9.92 78.47
N HIS A 467 1.32 -8.60 78.47
CA HIS A 467 0.63 -7.86 79.52
C HIS A 467 -0.90 -7.87 79.31
N GLU A 468 -1.37 -7.73 78.08
CA GLU A 468 -2.80 -7.88 77.73
C GLU A 468 -3.30 -9.30 78.00
N GLY A 469 -2.50 -10.32 77.68
CA GLY A 469 -2.79 -11.72 77.99
C GLY A 469 -2.63 -12.12 79.47
N LYS A 470 -2.34 -11.17 80.38
CA LYS A 470 -2.04 -11.46 81.79
C LYS A 470 -2.77 -10.52 82.76
N ASN A 471 -4.01 -10.17 82.43
CA ASN A 471 -5.05 -9.80 83.40
C ASN A 471 -5.86 -11.05 83.80
N PRO A 472 -5.50 -11.77 84.88
CA PRO A 472 -6.37 -12.80 85.44
C PRO A 472 -7.56 -12.16 86.18
N SER A 473 -8.79 -12.58 85.86
CA SER A 473 -10.01 -12.61 86.72
C SER A 473 -10.21 -11.46 87.73
N ALA A 474 -11.30 -10.69 87.75
CA ALA A 474 -12.72 -11.05 87.78
C ALA A 474 -13.51 -9.71 87.76
N THR A 475 -14.84 -9.57 87.84
CA THR A 475 -15.95 -10.35 88.40
C THR A 475 -17.22 -9.76 87.74
N SER A 476 -18.14 -10.57 87.20
CA SER A 476 -19.41 -11.00 87.84
C SER A 476 -20.45 -9.91 88.12
N ASN A 477 -21.72 -10.24 87.78
CA ASN A 477 -22.98 -9.58 88.15
C ASN A 477 -23.28 -8.22 87.49
N LYS A 478 -24.53 -7.80 87.25
CA LYS A 478 -25.88 -8.39 87.05
C LYS A 478 -26.87 -7.22 87.27
N CYS A 479 -27.99 -7.25 86.53
CA CYS A 479 -29.31 -6.74 86.93
C CYS A 479 -29.66 -5.24 86.80
N SER A 480 -30.90 -5.05 86.32
CA SER A 480 -31.77 -3.86 86.42
C SER A 480 -31.38 -2.60 85.63
N GLN A 481 -32.31 -1.88 84.98
CA GLN A 481 -33.77 -2.04 84.95
C GLN A 481 -34.33 -1.67 83.56
#